data_AF-A0A5S9LYG4-F1
#
_entry.id   AF-A0A5S9LYG4-F1
#
_cell.length_a   1.000
_cell.length_b   1.000
_cell.length_c   1.000
_cell.angle_alpha   90.00
_cell.angle_beta   90.00
_cell.angle_gamma   90.00
#
_symmetry.space_group_name_H-M   'P 1'
#
loop_
_entity.id
_entity.type
_entity.pdbx_description
1 polymer ?
#
loop_
_entity_poly.entity_id
_entity_poly.type
_entity_poly.pdbx_seq_one_letter_code
_entity_poly.pdbx_strand_id
1 'polypeptide(L)' 'MARFKGLVKRFVKETVDNGLNIETSRSFDIYGNTRTLALVKALDEKLIELTEEMMDQEKPSIDLLERIGEIKGLLINLYT' A
#
# COMPACT_ATOMS: atom_id res chain seq x y z
N MET A 1 -10.67 -11.11 -4.63
CA MET A 1 -9.58 -10.10 -4.75
C MET A 1 -10.05 -8.67 -4.96
N ALA A 2 -11.02 -8.38 -5.83
CA ALA A 2 -11.51 -7.01 -6.09
C ALA A 2 -11.87 -6.20 -4.82
N ARG A 3 -12.55 -6.84 -3.84
CA ARG A 3 -12.89 -6.19 -2.55
C ARG A 3 -11.64 -5.77 -1.76
N PHE A 4 -10.62 -6.60 -1.72
CA PHE A 4 -9.37 -6.32 -0.99
C PHE A 4 -8.62 -5.15 -1.64
N LYS A 5 -8.40 -5.20 -2.96
CA LYS A 5 -7.81 -4.08 -3.71
C LYS A 5 -8.60 -2.78 -3.52
N GLY A 6 -9.93 -2.86 -3.52
CA GLY A 6 -10.78 -1.70 -3.26
C GLY A 6 -10.62 -1.10 -1.86
N LEU A 7 -10.46 -1.93 -0.83
CA LEU A 7 -10.18 -1.47 0.54
C LEU A 7 -8.81 -0.81 0.64
N VAL A 8 -7.77 -1.45 0.09
CA VAL A 8 -6.41 -0.91 0.09
C VAL A 8 -6.36 0.42 -0.66
N LYS A 9 -7.00 0.51 -1.83
CA LYS A 9 -7.07 1.77 -2.61
C LYS A 9 -7.73 2.90 -1.83
N ARG A 10 -8.83 2.63 -1.11
CA ARG A 10 -9.48 3.65 -0.27
C ARG A 10 -8.58 4.09 0.88
N PHE A 11 -7.96 3.14 1.58
CA PHE A 11 -7.04 3.44 2.66
C PHE A 11 -5.88 4.32 2.21
N VAL A 12 -5.23 3.95 1.09
CA VAL A 12 -4.11 4.72 0.53
C VAL A 12 -4.54 6.13 0.19
N LYS A 13 -5.70 6.28 -0.47
CA LYS A 13 -6.24 7.59 -0.82
C LYS A 13 -6.47 8.45 0.42
N GLU A 14 -7.19 7.92 1.41
CA GLU A 14 -7.48 8.64 2.65
C GLU A 14 -6.20 9.00 3.40
N THR A 15 -5.22 8.11 3.44
CA THR A 15 -3.95 8.34 4.15
C THR A 15 -3.10 9.41 3.47
N VAL A 16 -2.97 9.35 2.14
CA VAL A 16 -2.23 10.36 1.37
C VAL A 16 -2.92 11.72 1.44
N ASP A 17 -4.24 11.78 1.24
CA ASP A 17 -5.00 13.02 1.29
C ASP A 17 -4.89 13.68 2.69
N ASN A 18 -5.00 12.89 3.76
CA ASN A 18 -4.82 13.38 5.14
C ASN A 18 -3.36 13.80 5.43
N GLY A 19 -2.37 13.04 4.96
CA GLY A 19 -0.95 13.37 5.13
C GLY A 19 -0.58 14.68 4.46
N LEU A 20 -1.04 14.90 3.22
CA LEU A 20 -0.83 16.15 2.48
C LEU A 20 -1.46 17.36 3.17
N ASN A 21 -2.67 17.21 3.70
CA ASN A 21 -3.35 18.27 4.47
C ASN A 21 -2.56 18.63 5.75
N ILE A 22 -1.95 17.64 6.39
CA ILE A 22 -1.12 17.84 7.58
C ILE A 22 0.20 18.54 7.22
N GLU A 23 0.91 18.10 6.17
CA GLU A 23 2.18 18.73 5.78
C GLU A 23 1.99 20.18 5.33
N THR A 24 0.96 20.47 4.53
CA THR A 24 0.62 21.84 4.13
C THR A 24 0.34 22.76 5.33
N SER A 25 -0.19 22.22 6.44
CA SER A 25 -0.39 22.98 7.68
C SER A 25 0.89 23.22 8.49
N ARG A 26 1.93 22.40 8.30
CA ARG A 26 3.14 22.41 9.14
C ARG A 26 4.37 23.04 8.47
N SER A 27 4.55 22.90 7.16
CA SER A 27 5.54 23.57 6.28
C SER A 27 5.69 22.76 4.98
N PHE A 28 5.97 23.44 3.86
CA PHE A 28 6.13 22.83 2.53
C PHE A 28 7.38 21.93 2.47
N ASP A 29 7.22 20.61 2.68
CA ASP A 29 8.30 19.65 2.48
C ASP A 29 8.17 18.96 1.12
N ILE A 30 9.16 19.19 0.26
CA ILE A 30 9.23 18.61 -1.08
C ILE A 30 9.69 17.14 -1.00
N TYR A 31 10.37 16.75 0.09
CA TYR A 31 10.95 15.43 0.26
C TYR A 31 9.97 14.36 0.76
N GLY A 32 8.95 14.74 1.54
CA GLY A 32 7.90 13.82 2.03
C GLY A 32 7.11 13.15 0.88
N ASN A 33 6.80 13.94 -0.16
CA ASN A 33 6.05 13.49 -1.32
C ASN A 33 6.73 12.39 -2.14
N THR A 34 8.06 12.41 -2.23
CA THR A 34 8.81 11.40 -3.00
C THR A 34 8.78 10.03 -2.32
N ARG A 35 8.91 9.99 -0.98
CA ARG A 35 8.86 8.74 -0.20
C ARG A 35 7.47 8.12 -0.24
N THR A 36 6.43 8.92 -0.06
CA THR A 36 5.04 8.48 -0.15
C THR A 36 4.72 7.90 -1.52
N LEU A 37 5.14 8.56 -2.60
CA LEU A 37 4.95 8.04 -3.95
C LEU A 37 5.66 6.69 -4.17
N ALA A 38 6.88 6.53 -3.64
CA ALA A 38 7.62 5.27 -3.72
C ALA A 38 6.89 4.13 -2.96
N LEU A 39 6.36 4.42 -1.77
CA LEU A 39 5.58 3.45 -0.99
C LEU A 39 4.28 3.04 -1.70
N VAL A 40 3.56 4.00 -2.31
CA VAL A 40 2.33 3.71 -3.06
C VAL A 40 2.63 2.84 -4.28
N LYS A 41 3.74 3.09 -5.00
CA LYS A 41 4.16 2.26 -6.13
C LYS A 41 4.49 0.83 -5.70
N ALA A 42 5.29 0.67 -4.65
CA ALA A 42 5.65 -0.64 -4.11
C ALA A 42 4.41 -1.43 -3.66
N LEU A 43 3.44 -0.75 -3.05
CA LEU A 43 2.17 -1.35 -2.66
C LEU A 43 1.34 -1.83 -3.85
N ASP A 44 1.28 -1.06 -4.94
CA ASP A 44 0.57 -1.45 -6.17
C ASP A 44 1.20 -2.70 -6.81
N GLU A 45 2.53 -2.73 -6.92
CA GLU A 45 3.28 -3.90 -7.40
C GLU A 45 2.96 -5.15 -6.57
N LYS A 46 2.99 -5.04 -5.23
CA LYS A 46 2.67 -6.16 -4.33
C LYS A 46 1.23 -6.65 -4.46
N LEU A 47 0.28 -5.76 -4.76
CA LEU A 47 -1.11 -6.14 -5.02
C LEU A 47 -1.29 -6.87 -6.36
N ILE A 48 -0.47 -6.55 -7.36
CA ILE A 48 -0.42 -7.28 -8.64
C ILE A 48 0.13 -8.67 -8.39
N GLU A 49 1.31 -8.77 -7.77
CA GLU A 49 1.95 -10.05 -7.45
C GLU A 49 1.01 -10.97 -6.63
N LEU A 50 0.36 -10.43 -5.59
CA LEU A 50 -0.62 -11.19 -4.79
C LEU A 50 -1.76 -11.74 -5.67
N THR A 51 -2.18 -11.00 -6.68
CA THR A 51 -3.28 -11.44 -7.57
C THR A 51 -2.84 -12.56 -8.48
N GLU A 52 -1.63 -12.47 -9.03
CA GLU A 52 -1.06 -13.50 -9.90
C GLU A 52 -0.90 -14.81 -9.12
N GLU A 53 -0.40 -14.74 -7.89
CA GLU A 53 -0.25 -15.92 -7.03
C GLU A 53 -1.57 -16.52 -6.58
N MET A 54 -2.61 -15.71 -6.38
CA MET A 54 -3.95 -16.21 -6.09
C MET A 54 -4.56 -16.98 -7.28
N MET A 55 -4.11 -16.69 -8.50
CA MET A 55 -4.53 -17.39 -9.71
C MET A 55 -3.73 -18.68 -9.92
N ASP A 56 -2.54 -18.75 -9.36
CA ASP A 56 -1.68 -19.93 -9.33
C ASP A 56 -2.12 -20.90 -8.21
N GLN A 57 -2.85 -21.95 -8.59
CA GLN A 57 -3.46 -22.89 -7.63
C GLN A 57 -2.44 -23.85 -6.98
N GLU A 58 -1.18 -23.83 -7.39
CA GLU A 58 -0.14 -24.72 -6.85
C GLU A 58 0.61 -24.10 -5.65
N LYS A 59 0.40 -22.81 -5.34
CA LYS A 59 1.15 -22.14 -4.28
C LYS A 59 0.65 -22.44 -2.86
N PRO A 60 1.57 -22.69 -1.90
CA PRO A 60 1.25 -22.84 -0.49
C PRO A 60 0.50 -21.63 0.08
N SER A 61 -0.52 -21.88 0.91
CA SER A 61 -1.26 -20.80 1.59
C SER A 61 -0.41 -19.95 2.55
N ILE A 62 0.76 -20.45 2.96
CA ILE A 62 1.69 -19.72 3.83
C ILE A 62 2.38 -18.57 3.07
N ASP A 63 2.73 -18.77 1.81
CA ASP A 63 3.36 -17.75 0.96
C ASP A 63 2.40 -16.59 0.72
N LEU A 64 1.11 -16.92 0.54
CA LEU A 64 0.04 -15.92 0.42
C LEU A 64 -0.08 -15.07 1.71
N LEU A 65 0.08 -15.68 2.88
CA LEU A 65 0.00 -14.99 4.16
C LEU A 65 1.19 -14.03 4.37
N GLU A 66 2.39 -14.45 3.97
CA GLU A 66 3.60 -13.62 4.03
C GLU A 66 3.42 -12.34 3.20
N ARG A 67 2.91 -12.46 1.97
CA ARG A 67 2.63 -11.29 1.11
C ARG A 67 1.59 -10.34 1.67
N ILE A 68 0.54 -10.88 2.30
CA ILE A 68 -0.45 -10.06 3.00
C ILE A 68 0.23 -9.31 4.17
N GLY A 69 1.19 -9.93 4.84
CA GLY A 69 2.03 -9.31 5.87
C GLY A 69 2.86 -8.14 5.33
N GLU A 70 3.55 -8.32 4.21
CA GLU A 70 4.32 -7.27 3.54
C GLU A 70 3.43 -6.05 3.19
N ILE A 71 2.26 -6.31 2.58
CA ILE A 71 1.28 -5.28 2.24
C ILE A 71 0.84 -4.51 3.49
N LYS A 72 0.56 -5.20 4.60
CA LYS A 72 0.22 -4.54 5.88
C LYS A 72 1.36 -3.67 6.39
N GLY A 73 2.61 -4.13 6.31
CA GLY A 73 3.77 -3.34 6.69
C GLY A 73 3.91 -2.05 5.88
N LEU A 74 3.72 -2.13 4.57
CA LEU A 74 3.71 -0.95 3.69
C LEU A 74 2.60 0.04 4.04
N LEU A 75 1.40 -0.45 4.39
CA LEU A 75 0.29 0.40 4.80
C LEU A 75 0.54 1.12 6.13
N ILE A 76 1.18 0.46 7.09
CA ILE A 76 1.60 1.09 8.36
C ILE A 76 2.61 2.21 8.11
N ASN A 77 3.59 1.95 7.23
CA ASN A 77 4.60 2.94 6.84
C ASN A 77 4.02 4.13 6.07
N LEU A 78 2.85 3.98 5.44
CA LEU A 78 2.17 5.07 4.75
C LEU A 78 1.43 5.99 5.72
N TYR A 79 0.94 5.44 6.84
CA TYR A 79 0.20 6.18 7.85
C TYR A 79 1.08 6.88 8.90
N THR A 80 2.30 6.38 9.11
CA THR A 80 3.24 6.86 10.13
C THR A 80 4.22 7.87 9.56
#